data_AF-A0A1E3G5K3-F1
#
_entry.id   AF-A0A1E3G5K3-F1
#
_cell.length_a   1.000
_cell.length_b   1.000
_cell.length_c   1.000
_cell.angle_alpha   90.00
_cell.angle_beta   90.00
_cell.angle_gamma   90.00
#
_symmetry.space_group_name_H-M   'P 1'
#
loop_
_entity.id
_entity.type
_entity.pdbx_description
1 polymer ?
#
loop_
_entity_poly.entity_id
_entity_poly.type
_entity_poly.pdbx_seq_one_letter_code
_entity_poly.pdbx_strand_id
1 'polypeptide(L)'
;MFEPFQHILYGALLATLVGSLFAFITIYRITLKLARFKYEPLYLFNDIMTSGLLILCWYYLDNLILIFFVVGFFAFTYQLYKLLVGIYSVDKRFRLLVLSLGVSHREYARFTLERNIARLFGNLLKFYVLSLMTFLVSLRSNAPDIGYFALIVGLILSLIQTD
;
A
#
# COMPACT_ATOMS: atom_id res chain seq x y z
N MET A 1 20.28 22.27 -3.95
CA MET A 1 19.91 21.15 -3.08
C MET A 1 18.44 21.17 -2.65
N PHE A 2 17.83 22.35 -2.42
CA PHE A 2 16.40 22.47 -2.03
C PHE A 2 15.38 22.17 -3.15
N GLU A 3 15.62 22.61 -4.39
CA GLU A 3 14.69 22.36 -5.50
C GLU A 3 14.52 20.87 -5.88
N PRO A 4 15.59 20.06 -6.06
CA PRO A 4 15.41 18.63 -6.36
C PRO A 4 14.74 17.89 -5.19
N PHE A 5 15.03 18.29 -3.95
CA PHE A 5 14.36 17.76 -2.76
C PHE A 5 12.85 18.07 -2.75
N GLN A 6 12.45 19.28 -3.12
CA GLN A 6 11.04 19.64 -3.26
C GLN A 6 10.35 18.84 -4.36
N HIS A 7 10.97 18.69 -5.53
CA HIS A 7 10.41 17.87 -6.62
C HIS A 7 10.24 16.40 -6.22
N ILE A 8 11.19 15.85 -5.45
CA ILE A 8 11.10 14.49 -4.93
C ILE A 8 10.00 14.38 -3.87
N LEU A 9 9.88 15.36 -2.98
CA LEU A 9 8.88 15.37 -1.90
C LEU A 9 7.44 15.48 -2.44
N TYR A 10 7.21 16.44 -3.34
CA TYR A 10 5.91 16.62 -4.00
C TYR A 10 5.64 15.52 -5.03
N GLY A 11 6.67 15.04 -5.74
CA GLY A 11 6.55 13.93 -6.68
C GLY A 11 6.19 12.62 -5.99
N ALA A 12 6.79 12.32 -4.84
CA ALA A 12 6.42 11.20 -4.00
C ALA A 12 4.98 11.33 -3.49
N LEU A 13 4.58 12.53 -3.01
CA LEU A 13 3.19 12.76 -2.60
C LEU A 13 2.20 12.49 -3.74
N LEU A 14 2.46 13.02 -4.93
CA LEU A 14 1.63 12.77 -6.12
C LEU A 14 1.61 11.28 -6.50
N ALA A 15 2.77 10.60 -6.50
CA ALA A 15 2.85 9.18 -6.77
C ALA A 15 2.02 8.36 -5.78
N THR A 16 2.08 8.70 -4.49
CA THR A 16 1.30 8.03 -3.45
C THR A 16 -0.20 8.25 -3.63
N LEU A 17 -0.63 9.47 -3.97
CA LEU A 17 -2.03 9.78 -4.26
C LEU A 17 -2.52 8.98 -5.46
N VAL A 18 -1.79 9.01 -6.57
CA VAL A 18 -2.15 8.28 -7.80
C VAL A 18 -2.24 6.78 -7.52
N GLY A 19 -1.23 6.18 -6.90
CA GLY A 19 -1.23 4.76 -6.53
C GLY A 19 -2.41 4.38 -5.62
N SER A 20 -2.72 5.22 -4.64
CA SER A 20 -3.83 5.00 -3.70
C SER A 20 -5.20 5.09 -4.37
N LEU A 21 -5.38 6.00 -5.35
CA LEU A 21 -6.61 6.11 -6.15
C LEU A 21 -6.84 4.86 -6.99
N PHE A 22 -5.79 4.35 -7.64
CA PHE A 22 -5.89 3.08 -8.38
C PHE A 22 -6.23 1.92 -7.46
N ALA A 23 -5.67 1.87 -6.24
CA ALA A 23 -5.97 0.83 -5.27
C ALA A 23 -7.45 0.87 -4.87
N PHE A 24 -7.99 2.06 -4.62
CA PHE A 24 -9.41 2.25 -4.30
C PHE A 24 -10.34 1.74 -5.41
N ILE A 25 -10.06 2.10 -6.67
CA ILE A 25 -10.84 1.64 -7.83
C ILE A 25 -10.82 0.11 -7.93
N THR A 26 -9.64 -0.50 -7.74
CA THR A 26 -9.48 -1.96 -7.78
C THR A 26 -10.24 -2.63 -6.64
N ILE A 27 -10.21 -2.08 -5.43
CA ILE A 27 -10.97 -2.62 -4.28
C ILE A 27 -12.47 -2.54 -4.52
N TYR A 28 -12.97 -1.45 -5.09
CA TYR A 28 -14.39 -1.35 -5.46
C TYR A 28 -14.79 -2.47 -6.42
N ARG A 29 -13.98 -2.73 -7.44
CA ARG A 29 -14.19 -3.83 -8.40
C ARG A 29 -14.14 -5.22 -7.74
N ILE A 30 -13.19 -5.45 -6.82
CA ILE A 30 -13.11 -6.70 -6.06
C ILE A 30 -14.36 -6.89 -5.19
N THR A 31 -14.82 -5.83 -4.52
CA THR A 31 -16.00 -5.88 -3.63
C THR A 31 -17.29 -6.18 -4.42
N LEU A 32 -17.38 -5.68 -5.66
CA LEU A 32 -18.43 -6.02 -6.62
C LEU A 32 -18.36 -7.45 -7.20
N LYS A 33 -17.39 -8.28 -6.77
CA LYS A 33 -17.08 -9.62 -7.33
C LYS A 33 -16.67 -9.62 -8.81
N LEU A 34 -16.32 -8.47 -9.39
CA LEU A 34 -15.86 -8.39 -10.78
C LEU A 34 -14.42 -8.89 -10.95
N ALA A 35 -13.66 -8.98 -9.86
CA ALA A 35 -12.30 -9.51 -9.84
C ALA A 35 -12.14 -10.54 -8.71
N ARG A 36 -11.59 -11.72 -9.02
CA ARG A 36 -11.16 -12.72 -8.02
C ARG A 36 -9.69 -12.48 -7.73
N PHE A 37 -9.38 -11.96 -6.55
CA PHE A 37 -8.00 -11.70 -6.13
C PHE A 37 -7.68 -12.56 -4.91
N LYS A 38 -6.58 -13.32 -4.97
CA LYS A 38 -6.02 -14.00 -3.79
C LYS A 38 -5.14 -12.99 -3.06
N TYR A 39 -5.40 -12.77 -1.77
CA TYR A 39 -4.67 -11.77 -0.97
C TYR A 39 -3.38 -12.32 -0.37
N GLU A 40 -3.15 -13.64 -0.40
CA GLU A 40 -1.95 -14.30 0.13
C GLU A 40 -0.62 -13.76 -0.42
N PRO A 41 -0.46 -13.47 -1.72
CA PRO A 41 0.80 -12.94 -2.25
C PRO A 41 1.13 -11.54 -1.72
N LEU A 42 0.13 -10.81 -1.22
CA LEU A 42 0.32 -9.46 -0.68
C LEU A 42 0.94 -9.47 0.73
N TYR A 43 1.01 -10.64 1.40
CA TYR A 43 1.69 -10.76 2.70
C TYR A 43 3.19 -10.44 2.64
N LEU A 44 3.78 -10.58 1.45
CA LEU A 44 5.15 -10.16 1.16
C LEU A 44 5.33 -8.65 1.33
N PHE A 45 4.30 -7.83 1.09
CA PHE A 45 4.35 -6.37 1.20
C PHE A 45 4.05 -5.87 2.63
N ASN A 46 4.75 -6.41 3.62
CA ASN A 46 4.68 -5.89 4.99
C ASN A 46 5.38 -4.54 5.12
N ASP A 47 5.13 -3.81 6.21
CA ASP A 47 5.63 -2.44 6.41
C ASP A 47 7.18 -2.37 6.37
N ILE A 48 7.86 -3.43 6.81
CA ILE A 48 9.34 -3.51 6.88
C ILE A 48 9.95 -3.83 5.51
N MET A 49 9.37 -4.77 4.77
CA MET A 49 9.82 -5.11 3.43
C MET A 49 9.58 -3.94 2.48
N THR A 50 8.44 -3.25 2.62
CA THR A 50 8.12 -2.05 1.84
C THR A 50 9.10 -0.92 2.14
N SER A 51 9.51 -0.73 3.40
CA SER A 51 10.51 0.28 3.74
C SER A 51 11.89 -0.06 3.18
N GLY A 52 12.31 -1.33 3.24
CA GLY A 52 13.56 -1.79 2.62
C GLY A 52 13.59 -1.54 1.11
N LEU A 53 12.51 -1.88 0.41
CA LEU A 53 12.37 -1.61 -1.03
C LEU A 53 12.42 -0.11 -1.35
N LEU A 54 11.77 0.73 -0.54
CA LEU A 54 11.80 2.18 -0.73
C LEU A 54 13.20 2.76 -0.50
N ILE A 55 13.93 2.33 0.53
CA ILE A 55 15.30 2.79 0.79
C ILE A 55 16.21 2.48 -0.41
N LEU A 56 16.15 1.25 -0.93
CA LEU A 56 16.95 0.84 -2.09
C LEU A 56 16.51 1.58 -3.37
N CYS A 57 15.20 1.79 -3.55
CA CYS A 57 14.66 2.58 -4.65
C CYS A 57 15.23 4.01 -4.62
N TRP A 58 15.21 4.68 -3.47
CA TRP A 58 15.75 6.03 -3.31
C TRP A 58 17.26 6.11 -3.44
N TYR A 59 17.98 5.05 -3.07
CA TYR A 59 19.44 5.03 -3.09
C TYR A 59 20.02 4.75 -4.48
N TYR A 60 19.40 3.83 -5.25
CA TYR A 60 19.95 3.37 -6.53
C TYR A 60 19.32 4.02 -7.76
N LEU A 61 18.12 4.60 -7.66
CA LEU A 61 17.46 5.22 -8.80
C LEU A 61 17.69 6.73 -8.80
N ASP A 62 18.30 7.21 -9.88
CA ASP A 62 18.46 8.65 -10.12
C ASP A 62 17.34 9.22 -11.01
N ASN A 63 16.61 8.36 -11.72
CA ASN A 63 15.57 8.79 -12.66
C ASN A 63 14.24 9.08 -11.96
N LEU A 64 13.89 10.37 -11.84
CA LEU A 64 12.66 10.85 -11.20
C LEU A 64 11.38 10.21 -11.75
N ILE A 65 11.31 9.97 -13.06
CA ILE A 65 10.13 9.34 -13.70
C ILE A 65 10.01 7.89 -13.24
N LEU A 66 11.13 7.17 -13.19
CA LEU A 66 11.16 5.77 -12.77
C LEU A 66 10.78 5.65 -11.29
N ILE A 67 11.34 6.51 -10.44
CA ILE A 67 10.98 6.62 -9.02
C ILE A 67 9.47 6.88 -8.86
N PHE A 68 8.89 7.81 -9.63
CA PHE A 68 7.46 8.09 -9.58
C PHE A 68 6.62 6.83 -9.83
N PHE A 69 6.94 6.06 -10.87
CA PHE A 69 6.22 4.82 -11.16
C PHE A 69 6.41 3.76 -10.08
N VAL A 70 7.62 3.59 -9.56
CA VAL A 70 7.93 2.59 -8.52
C VAL A 70 7.25 2.93 -7.20
N VAL A 71 7.34 4.19 -6.76
CA VAL A 71 6.64 4.66 -5.55
C VAL A 71 5.12 4.55 -5.73
N GLY A 72 4.60 4.90 -6.91
CA GLY A 72 3.18 4.73 -7.22
C GLY A 72 2.73 3.27 -7.18
N PHE A 73 3.55 2.35 -7.68
CA PHE A 73 3.30 0.91 -7.62
C PHE A 73 3.34 0.37 -6.19
N PHE A 74 4.30 0.81 -5.37
CA PHE A 74 4.36 0.44 -3.96
C PHE A 74 3.19 1.02 -3.16
N ALA A 75 2.80 2.28 -3.41
CA ALA A 75 1.62 2.86 -2.80
C ALA A 75 0.35 2.10 -3.17
N PHE A 76 0.21 1.71 -4.44
CA PHE A 76 -0.90 0.89 -4.92
C PHE A 76 -0.97 -0.45 -4.19
N THR A 77 0.13 -1.22 -4.19
CA THR A 77 0.18 -2.56 -3.57
C THR A 77 -0.02 -2.51 -2.06
N TYR A 78 0.61 -1.55 -1.39
CA TYR A 78 0.46 -1.31 0.05
C TYR A 78 -1.00 -1.02 0.43
N GLN A 79 -1.62 -0.08 -0.29
CA GLN A 79 -2.98 0.35 -0.02
C GLN A 79 -3.99 -0.76 -0.33
N LEU A 80 -3.77 -1.49 -1.42
CA LEU A 80 -4.56 -2.65 -1.80
C LEU A 80 -4.54 -3.71 -0.68
N TYR A 81 -3.35 -4.07 -0.19
CA TYR A 81 -3.19 -5.05 0.87
C TYR A 81 -3.92 -4.65 2.16
N LYS A 82 -3.61 -3.47 2.72
CA LYS A 82 -4.17 -3.03 4.01
C LYS A 82 -5.69 -2.90 3.97
N LEU A 83 -6.25 -2.44 2.86
CA LEU A 83 -7.71 -2.32 2.71
C LEU A 83 -8.37 -3.69 2.49
N LEU A 84 -7.76 -4.59 1.71
CA LEU A 84 -8.30 -5.94 1.55
C LEU A 84 -8.30 -6.68 2.88
N VAL A 85 -7.22 -6.65 3.66
CA VAL A 85 -7.20 -7.23 5.01
C VAL A 85 -8.33 -6.64 5.86
N GLY A 86 -8.50 -5.32 5.82
CA GLY A 86 -9.61 -4.65 6.51
C GLY A 86 -11.00 -5.13 6.06
N ILE A 87 -11.24 -5.28 4.77
CA ILE A 87 -12.53 -5.69 4.22
C ILE A 87 -12.81 -7.18 4.45
N TYR A 88 -11.81 -8.06 4.28
CA TYR A 88 -11.96 -9.49 4.50
C TYR A 88 -12.06 -9.86 5.98
N SER A 89 -11.51 -9.02 6.88
CA SER A 89 -11.72 -9.13 8.33
C SER A 89 -13.16 -8.79 8.74
N VAL A 90 -13.88 -7.97 7.95
CA VAL A 90 -15.31 -7.73 8.16
C VAL A 90 -16.04 -8.99 7.75
N ASP A 91 -16.32 -9.79 8.77
CA ASP A 91 -16.92 -11.11 8.77
C ASP A 91 -17.70 -11.47 7.51
N LYS A 92 -17.34 -12.59 6.86
CA LYS A 92 -18.18 -13.24 5.83
C LYS A 92 -19.64 -13.34 6.28
N ARG A 93 -19.88 -13.44 7.60
CA ARG A 93 -21.19 -13.45 8.26
C ARG A 93 -21.96 -12.14 8.10
N PHE A 94 -21.32 -10.98 8.27
CA PHE A 94 -21.96 -9.68 8.05
C PHE A 94 -22.36 -9.49 6.58
N ARG A 95 -21.49 -9.92 5.66
CA ARG A 95 -21.82 -9.91 4.23
C ARG A 95 -23.04 -10.79 3.91
N LEU A 96 -23.08 -12.01 4.45
CA LEU A 96 -24.21 -12.91 4.26
C LEU A 96 -25.50 -12.34 4.85
N LEU A 97 -25.42 -11.74 6.05
CA LEU A 97 -26.56 -11.08 6.71
C LEU A 97 -27.13 -9.95 5.84
N VAL A 98 -26.29 -9.03 5.38
CA VAL A 98 -26.74 -7.88 4.57
C VAL A 98 -27.36 -8.34 3.25
N LEU A 99 -26.78 -9.35 2.60
CA LEU A 99 -27.35 -9.91 1.37
C LEU A 99 -28.67 -10.65 1.64
N SER A 100 -28.81 -11.31 2.80
CA SER A 100 -30.07 -11.97 3.19
C SER A 100 -31.20 -10.99 3.49
N LEU A 101 -30.88 -9.73 3.81
CA LEU A 101 -31.85 -8.64 4.00
C LEU A 101 -32.33 -8.04 2.66
N GLY A 102 -31.93 -8.60 1.51
CA GLY A 102 -32.35 -8.14 0.18
C GLY A 102 -31.54 -6.97 -0.39
N VAL A 103 -30.49 -6.53 0.32
CA VAL A 103 -29.63 -5.43 -0.12
C VAL A 103 -28.80 -5.84 -1.33
N SER A 104 -28.72 -4.95 -2.32
CA SER A 104 -27.97 -5.24 -3.55
C SER A 104 -26.46 -5.30 -3.31
N HIS A 105 -25.74 -6.04 -4.17
CA HIS A 105 -24.28 -6.09 -4.10
C HIS A 105 -23.60 -4.71 -4.24
N ARG A 106 -24.24 -3.77 -4.94
CA ARG A 106 -23.74 -2.40 -5.13
C ARG A 106 -23.85 -1.58 -3.85
N GLU A 107 -24.98 -1.65 -3.15
CA GLU A 107 -25.18 -0.96 -1.88
C GLU A 107 -24.24 -1.51 -0.80
N TYR A 108 -24.05 -2.83 -0.74
CA TYR A 108 -23.06 -3.45 0.14
C TYR A 108 -21.63 -2.93 -0.14
N ALA A 109 -21.23 -2.85 -1.42
CA ALA A 109 -19.91 -2.37 -1.80
C ALA A 109 -19.70 -0.91 -1.42
N ARG A 110 -20.71 -0.06 -1.65
CA ARG A 110 -20.69 1.35 -1.26
C ARG A 110 -20.57 1.52 0.25
N PHE A 111 -21.41 0.84 1.03
CA PHE A 111 -21.37 0.88 2.49
C PHE A 111 -20.01 0.41 3.04
N THR A 112 -19.48 -0.68 2.49
CA THR A 112 -18.18 -1.23 2.90
C THR A 112 -17.05 -0.24 2.64
N LEU A 113 -17.08 0.45 1.49
CA LEU A 113 -16.11 1.48 1.17
C LEU A 113 -16.25 2.70 2.08
N GLU A 114 -17.46 3.24 2.23
CA GLU A 114 -17.74 4.40 3.08
C GLU A 114 -17.22 4.18 4.51
N ARG A 115 -17.46 3.00 5.07
CA ARG A 115 -16.95 2.62 6.39
C ARG A 115 -15.42 2.55 6.47
N ASN A 116 -14.73 2.24 5.37
CA ASN A 116 -13.28 2.13 5.33
C ASN A 116 -12.57 3.38 4.77
N ILE A 117 -13.29 4.46 4.43
CA ILE A 117 -12.69 5.71 3.93
C ILE A 117 -11.69 6.29 4.93
N ALA A 118 -12.02 6.34 6.22
CA ALA A 118 -11.10 6.85 7.24
C ALA A 118 -9.80 6.02 7.32
N ARG A 119 -9.92 4.69 7.19
CA ARG A 119 -8.78 3.78 7.15
C ARG A 119 -7.95 3.97 5.88
N LEU A 120 -8.59 4.28 4.75
CA LEU A 120 -7.92 4.61 3.49
C LEU A 120 -7.02 5.84 3.66
N PHE A 121 -7.57 6.94 4.19
CA PHE A 121 -6.80 8.16 4.46
C PHE A 121 -5.66 7.91 5.47
N GLY A 122 -5.91 7.16 6.54
CA GLY A 122 -4.89 6.80 7.51
C GLY A 122 -3.73 6.02 6.89
N ASN A 123 -4.02 5.03 6.03
CA ASN A 123 -3.00 4.24 5.34
C ASN A 123 -2.22 5.07 4.30
N LEU A 124 -2.89 6.01 3.62
CA LEU A 124 -2.25 6.92 2.67
C LEU A 124 -1.22 7.81 3.39
N LEU A 125 -1.63 8.44 4.50
CA LEU A 125 -0.73 9.24 5.32
C LEU A 125 0.42 8.39 5.88
N LYS A 126 0.12 7.15 6.33
CA LYS A 126 1.14 6.23 6.83
C LYS A 126 2.19 5.90 5.76
N PHE A 127 1.75 5.59 4.54
CA PHE A 127 2.67 5.29 3.43
C PHE A 127 3.48 6.52 3.02
N TYR A 128 2.86 7.70 2.98
CA TYR A 128 3.56 8.94 2.68
C TYR A 128 4.67 9.24 3.71
N VAL A 129 4.36 9.12 5.00
CA VAL A 129 5.35 9.28 6.08
C VAL A 129 6.44 8.22 5.98
N LEU A 130 6.09 6.96 5.68
CA LEU A 130 7.06 5.89 5.46
C LEU A 130 8.02 6.26 4.32
N SER A 131 7.48 6.71 3.18
CA SER A 131 8.26 7.12 2.01
C SER A 131 9.24 8.26 2.34
N LEU A 132 8.77 9.29 3.05
CA LEU A 132 9.62 10.39 3.52
C LEU A 132 10.75 9.91 4.45
N MET A 133 10.42 9.06 5.43
CA MET A 133 11.43 8.54 6.35
C MET A 133 12.48 7.70 5.62
N THR A 134 12.05 6.85 4.67
CA THR A 134 12.97 6.03 3.87
C THR A 134 13.85 6.88 2.95
N PHE A 135 13.35 8.01 2.43
CA PHE A 135 14.15 8.96 1.68
C PHE A 135 15.21 9.63 2.56
N LEU A 136 14.87 10.03 3.78
CA LEU A 136 15.87 10.62 4.70
C LEU A 136 16.96 9.60 5.07
N VAL A 137 16.59 8.33 5.22
CA VAL A 137 17.53 7.23 5.47
C VAL A 137 18.42 6.98 4.25
N SER A 138 17.89 7.08 3.03
CA SER A 138 18.66 6.84 1.79
C SER A 138 19.79 7.84 1.57
N LEU A 139 19.74 9.02 2.20
CA LEU A 139 20.83 10.00 2.15
C LEU A 139 22.08 9.59 2.94
N ARG A 140 22.01 8.52 3.75
CA ARG A 140 23.16 8.03 4.51
C ARG A 140 24.01 7.07 3.68
N SER A 141 25.31 7.04 3.96
CA SER A 141 26.25 6.13 3.28
C SER A 141 25.96 4.64 3.52
N ASN A 142 25.37 4.29 4.65
CA ASN A 142 24.98 2.92 5.02
C ASN A 142 23.51 2.58 4.66
N ALA A 143 22.84 3.43 3.87
CA ALA A 143 21.49 3.16 3.37
C ALA A 143 21.30 1.78 2.71
N PRO A 144 22.20 1.28 1.83
CA PRO A 144 21.99 -0.02 1.21
C PRO A 144 21.97 -1.16 2.24
N ASP A 145 22.86 -1.13 3.24
CA ASP A 145 22.90 -2.15 4.31
C ASP A 145 21.59 -2.18 5.09
N ILE A 146 21.05 -1.01 5.43
CA ILE A 146 19.75 -0.87 6.12
C ILE A 146 18.62 -1.39 5.24
N GLY A 147 18.63 -1.06 3.96
CA GLY A 147 17.64 -1.52 2.98
C GLY A 147 17.61 -3.05 2.86
N TYR A 148 18.76 -3.67 2.63
CA TYR A 148 18.87 -5.14 2.54
C TYR A 148 18.52 -5.83 3.86
N PHE A 149 18.95 -5.30 5.00
CA PHE A 149 18.58 -5.85 6.30
C PHE A 149 17.06 -5.83 6.51
N ALA A 150 16.40 -4.71 6.17
CA ALA A 150 14.95 -4.59 6.24
C ALA A 150 14.24 -5.59 5.31
N LEU A 151 14.77 -5.87 4.11
CA LEU A 151 14.22 -6.90 3.23
C LEU A 151 14.29 -8.30 3.86
N ILE A 152 15.43 -8.65 4.47
CA ILE A 152 15.61 -9.95 5.12
C ILE A 152 14.62 -10.11 6.27
N VAL A 153 14.54 -9.13 7.16
CA VAL A 153 13.61 -9.14 8.30
C VAL A 153 12.16 -9.18 7.81
N GLY A 154 11.84 -8.38 6.79
CA GLY A 154 10.53 -8.37 6.16
C GLY A 154 10.14 -9.75 5.61
N LEU A 155 11.03 -10.40 4.89
CA LEU A 155 10.80 -11.73 4.32
C LEU A 155 10.57 -12.79 5.42
N ILE A 156 11.35 -12.76 6.50
CA ILE A 156 11.17 -13.66 7.65
C ILE A 156 9.78 -13.48 8.27
N LEU A 157 9.35 -12.23 8.49
CA LEU A 157 8.02 -11.96 9.07
C LEU A 157 6.89 -12.41 8.15
N SER A 158 7.05 -12.25 6.84
CA SER A 158 6.06 -12.71 5.87
C SER A 158 5.93 -14.24 5.86
N LEU A 159 7.04 -14.97 5.98
CA LEU A 159 7.03 -16.43 6.08
C LEU A 159 6.32 -16.92 7.35
N ILE A 160 6.55 -16.26 8.49
CA ILE A 160 5.88 -16.58 9.76
C ILE A 160 4.37 -16.33 9.67
N GLN A 161 3.91 -15.36 8.87
CA GLN A 161 2.48 -15.08 8.70
C GLN A 161 1.76 -16.05 7.76
N THR A 162 2.50 -16.77 6.92
CA THR A 162 1.93 -17.75 5.99
C THR A 162 1.72 -19.14 6.59
N ASP A 163 2.34 -19.42 7.73
CA ASP A 163 2.11 -20.61 8.56
C ASP A 163 0.99 -20.38 9.60
#